data_AF-A0A0A7EGU5-F1
#
_entry.id   AF-A0A0A7EGU5-F1
#
_cell.length_a   1.000
_cell.length_b   1.000
_cell.length_c   1.000
_cell.angle_alpha   90.00
_cell.angle_beta   90.00
_cell.angle_gamma   90.00
#
_symmetry.space_group_name_H-M   'P 1'
#
loop_
_entity.id
_entity.type
_entity.pdbx_description
1 polymer ?
#
loop_
_entity_poly.entity_id
_entity_poly.type
_entity_poly.pdbx_seq_one_letter_code
_entity_poly.pdbx_strand_id
1 'polypeptide(L)'
;MPRAIPKRCRQSGCGNSTTHRHGYCDQHADNKGFGKYRKDLKKKGKLVYQTNEWKHHIAPKVKSLANFLCLNCLLGNPSIVKQGVIAEHIVPASKGGDESLSNLSCFCKECANEKTGWEVGKTKQQILKRYGHTSVLKYREGA
;
A
#
# COMPACT_ATOMS: atom_id res chain seq x y z
N MET A 1 44.37 -1.93 12.69
CA MET A 1 43.57 -1.93 11.45
C MET A 1 43.89 -0.67 10.66
N PRO A 2 44.03 -0.72 9.33
CA PRO A 2 44.29 0.47 8.52
C PRO A 2 43.12 1.47 8.60
N ARG A 3 43.42 2.77 8.60
CA ARG A 3 42.38 3.82 8.57
C ARG A 3 41.67 3.79 7.21
N ALA A 4 40.36 4.02 7.23
CA ALA A 4 39.57 4.09 6.01
C ALA A 4 40.05 5.27 5.14
N ILE A 5 40.33 4.99 3.85
CA ILE A 5 40.69 6.01 2.87
C ILE A 5 39.47 6.94 2.66
N PRO A 6 39.63 8.26 2.80
CA PRO A 6 38.56 9.21 2.52
C PRO A 6 38.07 9.11 1.08
N LYS A 7 36.75 9.06 0.91
CA LYS A 7 36.05 9.05 -0.39
C LYS A 7 35.34 10.38 -0.57
N ARG A 8 35.10 10.80 -1.82
CA ARG A 8 34.26 11.98 -2.09
C ARG A 8 32.83 11.77 -1.56
N CYS A 9 32.22 12.83 -1.03
CA CYS A 9 30.80 12.82 -0.68
C CYS A 9 29.94 12.53 -1.93
N ARG A 10 28.90 11.69 -1.76
CA ARG A 10 27.92 11.32 -2.80
C ARG A 10 26.92 12.43 -3.14
N GLN A 11 26.84 13.51 -2.35
CA GLN A 11 25.98 14.65 -2.69
C GLN A 11 26.54 15.34 -3.95
N SER A 12 25.70 15.48 -4.98
CA SER A 12 26.07 16.19 -6.21
C SER A 12 26.53 17.61 -5.89
N GLY A 13 27.65 18.03 -6.48
CA GLY A 13 28.27 19.34 -6.23
C GLY A 13 29.03 19.49 -4.91
N CYS A 14 28.95 18.53 -3.97
CA CYS A 14 29.66 18.64 -2.69
C CYS A 14 31.16 18.31 -2.83
N GLY A 15 32.04 19.24 -2.45
CA GLY A 15 33.50 19.06 -2.47
C GLY A 15 34.09 18.31 -1.27
N ASN A 16 33.29 18.01 -0.25
CA ASN A 16 33.76 17.38 0.99
C ASN A 16 34.08 15.89 0.81
N SER A 17 35.00 15.38 1.62
CA SER A 17 35.32 13.95 1.72
C SER A 17 34.64 13.29 2.93
N THR A 18 34.63 11.96 2.96
CA THR A 18 34.03 11.16 4.02
C THR A 18 34.70 9.80 4.13
N THR A 19 34.92 9.32 5.34
CA THR A 19 35.35 7.96 5.64
C THR A 19 34.17 7.07 6.04
N HIS A 20 32.97 7.64 6.15
CA HIS A 20 31.79 6.92 6.59
C HIS A 20 31.27 5.94 5.53
N ARG A 21 30.79 4.76 5.97
CA ARG A 21 30.34 3.67 5.08
C ARG A 21 29.20 4.06 4.12
N HIS A 22 28.33 4.97 4.50
CA HIS A 22 27.20 5.43 3.67
C HIS A 22 27.62 6.41 2.55
N GLY A 23 28.86 6.91 2.54
CA GLY A 23 29.40 7.76 1.48
C GLY A 23 28.91 9.21 1.46
N TYR A 24 28.47 9.76 2.60
CA TYR A 24 28.10 11.17 2.74
C TYR A 24 29.00 11.83 3.81
N CYS A 25 29.37 13.10 3.65
CA CYS A 25 30.05 13.86 4.71
C CYS A 25 29.07 14.21 5.85
N ASP A 26 29.57 14.78 6.94
CA ASP A 26 28.75 15.10 8.11
C ASP A 26 27.64 16.11 7.80
N GLN A 27 27.91 17.09 6.91
CA GLN A 27 26.88 18.03 6.43
C GLN A 27 25.76 17.36 5.63
N HIS A 28 26.01 16.22 5.00
CA HIS A 28 25.02 15.47 4.21
C HIS A 28 24.61 14.19 4.91
N ALA A 29 24.71 14.18 6.24
CA ALA A 29 24.37 13.04 7.05
C ALA A 29 22.91 12.60 6.91
N ASP A 30 22.00 13.51 6.59
CA ASP A 30 20.59 13.17 6.47
C ASP A 30 20.25 12.49 5.13
N ASN A 31 21.18 12.50 4.17
CA ASN A 31 21.06 11.75 2.92
C ASN A 31 21.54 10.30 3.08
N LYS A 32 22.03 9.94 4.27
CA LYS A 32 22.40 8.56 4.62
C LYS A 32 21.15 7.66 4.56
N GLY A 33 20.95 7.04 3.41
CA GLY A 33 20.34 5.72 3.30
C GLY A 33 18.94 5.64 2.69
N PHE A 34 18.50 4.38 2.60
CA PHE A 34 17.19 3.90 2.16
C PHE A 34 15.99 4.47 2.96
N GLY A 35 16.25 5.28 3.99
CA GLY A 35 15.23 5.78 4.93
C GLY A 35 14.20 6.69 4.27
N LYS A 36 14.60 7.64 3.40
CA LYS A 36 13.65 8.50 2.66
C LYS A 36 12.79 7.65 1.73
N TYR A 37 13.40 6.80 0.90
CA TYR A 37 12.69 5.88 0.02
C TYR A 37 11.72 4.94 0.77
N ARG A 38 12.14 4.37 1.91
CA ARG A 38 11.29 3.51 2.74
C ARG A 38 10.12 4.29 3.36
N LYS A 39 10.33 5.53 3.80
CA LYS A 39 9.26 6.43 4.27
C LYS A 39 8.26 6.73 3.16
N ASP A 40 8.73 6.99 1.94
CA ASP A 40 7.88 7.27 0.79
C ASP A 40 7.07 6.04 0.35
N LEU A 41 7.68 4.84 0.39
CA LEU A 41 6.96 3.58 0.15
C LEU A 41 5.87 3.33 1.20
N LYS A 42 6.14 3.64 2.49
CA LYS A 42 5.14 3.55 3.57
C LYS A 42 4.00 4.53 3.32
N LYS A 43 4.29 5.79 3.00
CA LYS A 43 3.27 6.81 2.65
C LYS A 43 2.42 6.37 1.46
N LYS A 44 3.01 5.67 0.49
CA LYS A 44 2.30 5.12 -0.68
C LYS A 44 1.56 3.80 -0.42
N GLY A 45 1.59 3.27 0.81
CA GLY A 45 0.94 2.00 1.18
C GLY A 45 1.63 0.74 0.64
N LYS A 46 2.64 0.85 -0.23
CA LYS A 46 3.28 -0.29 -0.91
C LYS A 46 3.88 -1.33 0.04
N LEU A 47 4.33 -0.90 1.21
CA LEU A 47 4.91 -1.79 2.21
C LEU A 47 3.87 -2.55 3.02
N VAL A 48 2.64 -2.04 3.14
CA VAL A 48 1.57 -2.69 3.93
C VAL A 48 1.33 -4.11 3.41
N TYR A 49 1.13 -4.23 2.09
CA TYR A 49 0.91 -5.52 1.40
C TYR A 49 2.06 -6.52 1.55
N GLN A 50 3.26 -6.05 1.88
CA GLN A 50 4.45 -6.90 2.04
C GLN A 50 4.64 -7.40 3.47
N THR A 51 3.95 -6.80 4.45
CA THR A 51 4.05 -7.19 5.86
C THR A 51 3.52 -8.59 6.12
N ASN A 52 4.07 -9.26 7.14
CA ASN A 52 3.56 -10.55 7.60
C ASN A 52 2.11 -10.43 8.10
N GLU A 53 1.80 -9.33 8.79
CA GLU A 53 0.44 -9.04 9.26
C GLU A 53 -0.57 -9.05 8.13
N TRP A 54 -0.26 -8.34 7.03
CA TRP A 54 -1.12 -8.34 5.87
C TRP A 54 -1.26 -9.72 5.22
N LYS A 55 -0.13 -10.39 4.94
CA LYS A 55 -0.08 -11.64 4.18
C LYS A 55 -0.71 -12.82 4.92
N HIS A 56 -0.53 -12.90 6.23
CA HIS A 56 -0.89 -14.07 7.02
C HIS A 56 -2.14 -13.87 7.89
N HIS A 57 -2.54 -12.63 8.18
CA HIS A 57 -3.68 -12.36 9.06
C HIS A 57 -4.78 -11.56 8.35
N ILE A 58 -4.48 -10.34 7.88
CA ILE A 58 -5.50 -9.44 7.33
C ILE A 58 -6.09 -9.98 6.02
N ALA A 59 -5.25 -10.25 5.01
CA ALA A 59 -5.74 -10.64 3.69
C ALA A 59 -6.49 -11.99 3.70
N PRO A 60 -6.00 -13.05 4.39
CA PRO A 60 -6.77 -14.29 4.53
C PRO A 60 -8.11 -14.09 5.24
N LYS A 61 -8.14 -13.28 6.31
CA LYS A 61 -9.38 -12.96 7.04
C LYS A 61 -10.40 -12.24 6.15
N VAL A 62 -9.98 -11.21 5.41
CA VAL A 62 -10.85 -10.49 4.46
C VAL A 62 -11.41 -11.43 3.39
N LYS A 63 -10.57 -12.30 2.81
CA LYS A 63 -11.01 -13.26 1.79
C LYS A 63 -12.01 -14.26 2.34
N SER A 64 -11.76 -14.82 3.52
CA SER A 64 -12.68 -15.73 4.21
C SER A 64 -14.01 -15.03 4.51
N LEU A 65 -13.96 -13.81 5.06
CA LEU A 65 -15.14 -12.98 5.28
C LEU A 65 -15.79 -12.50 3.97
N ALA A 66 -15.20 -12.65 2.80
CA ALA A 66 -15.88 -12.42 1.53
C ALA A 66 -16.42 -13.71 0.89
N ASN A 67 -16.34 -14.86 1.57
CA ASN A 67 -16.59 -16.18 0.98
C ASN A 67 -15.73 -16.43 -0.28
N PHE A 68 -14.56 -15.81 -0.35
CA PHE A 68 -13.71 -15.80 -1.54
C PHE A 68 -14.43 -15.31 -2.82
N LEU A 69 -15.39 -14.40 -2.67
CA LEU A 69 -16.12 -13.76 -3.77
C LEU A 69 -15.62 -12.33 -4.00
N CYS A 70 -15.70 -11.89 -5.26
CA CYS A 70 -15.50 -10.50 -5.63
C CYS A 70 -16.74 -9.68 -5.23
N LEU A 71 -16.63 -8.86 -4.18
CA LEU A 71 -17.75 -8.10 -3.65
C LEU A 71 -18.25 -7.03 -4.63
N ASN A 72 -17.38 -6.47 -5.46
CA ASN A 72 -17.77 -5.50 -6.48
C ASN A 72 -18.60 -6.13 -7.61
N CYS A 73 -18.29 -7.37 -8.02
CA CYS A 73 -19.08 -8.07 -9.03
C CYS A 73 -20.40 -8.59 -8.42
N LEU A 74 -20.35 -9.12 -7.20
CA LEU A 74 -21.52 -9.68 -6.53
C LEU A 74 -22.57 -8.62 -6.20
N LEU A 75 -22.15 -7.45 -5.72
CA LEU A 75 -23.03 -6.36 -5.32
C LEU A 75 -23.30 -5.36 -6.46
N GLY A 76 -22.71 -5.60 -7.63
CA GLY A 76 -22.92 -4.80 -8.82
C GLY A 76 -24.29 -5.06 -9.46
N ASN A 77 -24.59 -4.29 -10.51
CA ASN A 77 -25.76 -4.50 -11.36
C ASN A 77 -25.30 -4.59 -12.83
N PRO A 78 -25.44 -5.75 -13.51
CA PRO A 78 -25.96 -7.01 -12.97
C PRO A 78 -25.05 -7.62 -11.91
N SER A 79 -25.64 -8.42 -11.01
CA SER A 79 -24.90 -9.19 -10.02
C SER A 79 -24.23 -10.39 -10.69
N ILE A 80 -22.92 -10.53 -10.51
CA ILE A 80 -22.10 -11.60 -11.11
C ILE A 80 -21.24 -12.25 -10.03
N VAL A 81 -21.34 -13.57 -9.90
CA VAL A 81 -20.47 -14.35 -9.02
C VAL A 81 -19.11 -14.53 -9.69
N LYS A 82 -18.07 -13.91 -9.14
CA LYS A 82 -16.66 -14.11 -9.54
C LYS A 82 -15.81 -14.42 -8.32
N GLN A 83 -14.76 -15.22 -8.52
CA GLN A 83 -13.78 -15.50 -7.46
C GLN A 83 -13.04 -14.22 -7.05
N GLY A 84 -13.04 -13.93 -5.75
CA GLY A 84 -12.25 -12.89 -5.11
C GLY A 84 -10.90 -13.45 -4.68
N VAL A 85 -9.82 -12.90 -5.23
CA VAL A 85 -8.45 -13.38 -5.00
C VAL A 85 -7.52 -12.31 -4.44
N ILE A 86 -7.96 -11.05 -4.40
CA ILE A 86 -7.18 -9.92 -3.91
C ILE A 86 -7.96 -9.21 -2.81
N ALA A 87 -7.40 -9.19 -1.59
CA ALA A 87 -7.87 -8.30 -0.54
C ALA A 87 -7.24 -6.92 -0.79
N GLU A 88 -8.05 -5.87 -0.78
CA GLU A 88 -7.61 -4.50 -1.04
C GLU A 88 -8.26 -3.52 -0.09
N HIS A 89 -7.57 -2.40 0.11
CA HIS A 89 -8.17 -1.23 0.75
C HIS A 89 -9.20 -0.61 -0.19
N ILE A 90 -10.36 -0.23 0.32
CA ILE A 90 -11.33 0.60 -0.39
C ILE A 90 -10.70 1.97 -0.60
N VAL A 91 -10.40 2.69 0.49
CA VAL A 91 -9.59 3.90 0.48
C VAL A 91 -8.12 3.50 0.71
N PRO A 92 -7.20 3.78 -0.22
CA PRO A 92 -5.80 3.39 -0.06
C PRO A 92 -5.13 4.12 1.11
N ALA A 93 -4.12 3.50 1.72
CA ALA A 93 -3.36 4.08 2.83
C ALA A 93 -2.77 5.47 2.50
N SER A 94 -2.38 5.70 1.24
CA SER A 94 -1.89 6.99 0.74
C SER A 94 -2.90 8.13 0.81
N LYS A 95 -4.18 7.80 1.01
CA LYS A 95 -5.30 8.75 1.17
C LYS A 95 -5.96 8.63 2.56
N GLY A 96 -5.26 8.05 3.52
CA GLY A 96 -5.73 7.91 4.91
C GLY A 96 -6.82 6.86 5.08
N GLY A 97 -6.74 5.76 4.34
CA GLY A 97 -7.45 4.53 4.69
C GLY A 97 -6.62 3.65 5.61
N ASP A 98 -7.30 2.84 6.41
CA ASP A 98 -6.72 1.91 7.38
C ASP A 98 -7.08 0.45 7.04
N GLU A 99 -6.53 -0.48 7.81
CA GLU A 99 -6.77 -1.92 7.69
C GLU A 99 -8.03 -2.39 8.45
N SER A 100 -8.97 -1.49 8.75
CA SER A 100 -10.24 -1.87 9.37
C SER A 100 -11.14 -2.63 8.39
N LEU A 101 -11.97 -3.56 8.87
CA LEU A 101 -12.88 -4.32 8.00
C LEU A 101 -13.90 -3.44 7.26
N SER A 102 -14.20 -2.25 7.79
CA SER A 102 -15.05 -1.27 7.10
C SER A 102 -14.38 -0.67 5.86
N ASN A 103 -13.04 -0.62 5.82
CA ASN A 103 -12.24 -0.12 4.70
C ASN A 103 -11.58 -1.22 3.86
N LEU A 104 -11.84 -2.50 4.12
CA LEU A 104 -11.28 -3.62 3.34
C LEU A 104 -12.35 -4.31 2.49
N SER A 105 -11.94 -4.82 1.33
CA SER A 105 -12.80 -5.52 0.37
C SER A 105 -12.04 -6.65 -0.32
N CYS A 106 -12.78 -7.60 -0.90
CA CYS A 106 -12.24 -8.69 -1.70
C CYS A 106 -12.66 -8.53 -3.16
N PHE A 107 -11.69 -8.51 -4.07
CA PHE A 107 -11.89 -8.31 -5.51
C PHE A 107 -11.32 -9.47 -6.34
N CYS A 108 -11.88 -9.68 -7.53
CA CYS A 108 -11.19 -10.40 -8.59
C CYS A 108 -10.02 -9.56 -9.13
N LYS A 109 -9.13 -10.17 -9.92
CA LYS A 109 -7.96 -9.47 -10.50
C LYS A 109 -8.35 -8.27 -11.35
N GLU A 110 -9.40 -8.41 -12.15
CA GLU A 110 -9.89 -7.37 -13.07
C GLU A 110 -10.37 -6.14 -12.31
N CYS A 111 -11.27 -6.31 -11.33
CA CYS A 111 -11.79 -5.20 -10.53
C CYS A 111 -10.71 -4.54 -9.67
N ALA A 112 -9.74 -5.29 -9.14
CA ALA A 112 -8.62 -4.71 -8.39
C ALA A 112 -7.74 -3.83 -9.29
N ASN A 113 -7.43 -4.30 -10.50
CA ASN A 113 -6.67 -3.53 -11.49
C ASN A 113 -7.42 -2.28 -11.93
N GLU A 114 -8.71 -2.41 -12.25
CA GLU A 114 -9.58 -1.28 -12.61
C GLU A 114 -9.63 -0.25 -11.49
N LYS A 115 -9.85 -0.69 -10.24
CA LYS A 115 -9.86 0.18 -9.06
C LYS A 115 -8.55 0.94 -8.93
N THR A 116 -7.41 0.23 -8.99
CA THR A 116 -6.07 0.82 -8.85
C THR A 116 -5.81 1.90 -9.90
N GLY A 117 -6.20 1.67 -11.15
CA GLY A 117 -6.08 2.67 -12.22
C GLY A 117 -7.06 3.83 -12.02
N TRP A 118 -8.31 3.55 -11.70
CA TRP A 118 -9.36 4.55 -11.59
C TRP A 118 -9.17 5.50 -10.40
N GLU A 119 -8.64 5.01 -9.28
CA GLU A 119 -8.46 5.82 -8.08
C GLU A 119 -7.34 6.85 -8.21
N VAL A 120 -6.50 6.78 -9.25
CA VAL A 120 -5.46 7.79 -9.50
C VAL A 120 -6.13 9.17 -9.66
N GLY A 121 -5.66 10.14 -8.87
CA GLY A 121 -6.23 11.50 -8.86
C GLY A 121 -7.62 11.64 -8.21
N LYS A 122 -8.21 10.58 -7.66
CA LYS A 122 -9.53 10.66 -7.00
C LYS A 122 -9.43 11.04 -5.51
N THR A 123 -10.41 11.77 -5.00
CA THR A 123 -10.51 12.07 -3.56
C THR A 123 -11.03 10.86 -2.77
N LYS A 124 -10.81 10.86 -1.44
CA LYS A 124 -11.36 9.83 -0.54
C LYS A 124 -12.88 9.69 -0.69
N GLN A 125 -13.59 10.81 -0.80
CA GLN A 125 -15.05 10.82 -0.98
C GLN A 125 -15.49 10.19 -2.30
N GLN A 126 -14.78 10.47 -3.41
CA GLN A 126 -15.08 9.86 -4.71
C GLN A 126 -14.88 8.34 -4.69
N ILE A 127 -13.81 7.87 -4.02
CA ILE A 127 -13.54 6.44 -3.86
C ILE A 127 -14.62 5.76 -3.03
N LEU A 128 -14.99 6.35 -1.89
CA LEU A 128 -16.06 5.83 -1.04
C LEU A 128 -17.40 5.79 -1.77
N LYS A 129 -17.71 6.81 -2.58
CA LYS A 129 -18.93 6.82 -3.40
C LYS A 129 -18.98 5.65 -4.38
N ARG A 130 -17.85 5.29 -5.00
CA ARG A 130 -17.79 4.19 -5.98
C ARG A 130 -17.69 2.82 -5.32
N TYR A 131 -16.79 2.63 -4.36
CA TYR A 131 -16.41 1.31 -3.83
C TYR A 131 -16.81 1.07 -2.37
N GLY A 132 -17.35 2.06 -1.67
CA GLY A 132 -17.72 1.94 -0.25
C GLY A 132 -18.85 0.95 0.05
N HIS A 133 -19.55 0.48 -0.98
CA HIS A 133 -20.52 -0.60 -0.88
C HIS A 133 -19.85 -1.99 -0.79
N THR A 134 -18.60 -2.11 -1.24
CA THR A 134 -17.85 -3.38 -1.29
C THR A 134 -17.19 -3.76 0.02
N SER A 135 -17.44 -3.01 1.10
CA SER A 135 -16.87 -3.29 2.42
C SER A 135 -17.22 -4.70 2.88
N VAL A 136 -16.20 -5.44 3.33
CA VAL A 136 -16.42 -6.79 3.85
C VAL A 136 -17.23 -6.77 5.15
N LEU A 137 -17.14 -5.69 5.95
CA LEU A 137 -18.00 -5.49 7.11
C LEU A 137 -19.47 -5.37 6.68
N LYS A 138 -19.78 -4.45 5.75
CA LYS A 138 -21.17 -4.26 5.26
C LYS A 138 -21.75 -5.51 4.61
N TYR A 139 -20.93 -6.22 3.85
CA TYR A 139 -21.35 -7.48 3.23
C TYR A 139 -21.77 -8.50 4.29
N ARG A 140 -21.11 -8.54 5.46
CA ARG A 140 -21.44 -9.48 6.54
C ARG A 140 -22.56 -9.03 7.45
N GLU A 141 -22.80 -7.72 7.56
CA GLU A 141 -23.94 -7.20 8.29
C GLU A 141 -25.26 -7.37 7.50
N GLY A 142 -25.18 -7.45 6.17
CA GLY A 142 -26.34 -7.59 5.29
C GLY A 142 -26.54 -8.96 4.62
N ALA A 143 -25.69 -9.95 4.91
CA ALA A 143 -25.79 -11.33 4.44
C ALA A 143 -26.20 -12.25 5.58
#